data_AF-A0A523NLP8-F1
#
_entry.id   AF-A0A523NLP8-F1
#
_cell.length_a   1.000
_cell.length_b   1.000
_cell.length_c   1.000
_cell.angle_alpha   90.00
_cell.angle_beta   90.00
_cell.angle_gamma   90.00
#
_symmetry.space_group_name_H-M   'P 1'
#
loop_
_entity.id
_entity.type
_entity.pdbx_description
1 polymer ?
#
loop_
_entity_poly.entity_id
_entity_poly.type
_entity_poly.pdbx_seq_one_letter_code
_entity_poly.pdbx_strand_id
1 'polypeptide(L)'
;MYGGHLEVVKILLPVGAKINIQPYGEWTPLMSASARGRLAMLKILLAHGAEVNLKTRRGETAFSVAKNKEVIQLLKGAGAR
;
A
#
# COMPACT_ATOMS: atom_id res chain seq x y z
N MET A 1 -1.46 21.25 -5.52
CA MET A 1 -1.10 20.46 -6.72
C MET A 1 -0.39 19.18 -6.26
N TYR A 2 -1.10 18.05 -6.10
CA TYR A 2 -0.52 16.77 -5.64
C TYR A 2 -0.42 15.74 -6.78
N GLY A 3 -0.07 16.18 -7.99
CA GLY A 3 0.00 15.32 -9.19
C GLY A 3 1.33 14.54 -9.32
N GLY A 4 2.45 15.13 -8.90
CA GLY A 4 3.78 14.58 -9.20
C GLY A 4 4.10 13.22 -8.55
N HIS A 5 3.54 12.92 -7.36
CA HIS A 5 3.80 11.63 -6.70
C HIS A 5 3.07 10.44 -7.33
N LEU A 6 2.02 10.70 -8.10
CA LEU A 6 1.22 9.66 -8.76
C LEU A 6 1.88 9.17 -10.05
N GLU A 7 2.44 10.10 -10.85
CA GLU A 7 3.21 9.75 -12.04
C GLU A 7 4.52 9.04 -11.69
N VAL A 8 5.22 9.48 -10.65
CA VAL A 8 6.47 8.83 -10.21
C VAL A 8 6.25 7.35 -9.86
N VAL A 9 5.12 6.99 -9.23
CA VAL A 9 4.85 5.58 -8.90
C VAL A 9 4.36 4.77 -10.11
N LYS A 10 3.61 5.38 -11.05
CA LYS A 10 3.31 4.74 -12.34
C LYS A 10 4.56 4.48 -13.18
N ILE A 11 5.60 5.30 -13.04
CA ILE A 11 6.88 5.14 -13.75
C ILE A 11 7.83 4.17 -13.04
N LEU A 12 7.79 4.09 -11.69
CA LEU A 12 8.68 3.20 -10.92
C LEU A 12 8.17 1.75 -10.79
N LEU A 13 6.87 1.51 -10.85
CA LEU A 13 6.31 0.15 -10.75
C LEU A 13 6.69 -0.78 -11.93
N PRO A 14 6.80 -0.30 -13.20
CA PRO A 14 7.24 -1.15 -14.31
C PRO A 14 8.72 -1.54 -14.26
N VAL A 15 9.56 -0.91 -13.43
CA VAL A 15 11.02 -1.13 -13.42
C VAL A 15 11.42 -2.02 -12.24
N GLY A 16 11.00 -3.28 -12.24
CA GLY A 16 11.52 -4.31 -11.33
C GLY A 16 11.32 -4.07 -9.82
N ALA A 17 10.59 -3.04 -9.41
CA ALA A 17 10.29 -2.75 -8.02
C ALA A 17 9.33 -3.82 -7.49
N LYS A 18 9.80 -4.71 -6.62
CA LYS A 18 8.93 -5.72 -6.01
C LYS A 18 7.86 -5.00 -5.18
N ILE A 19 6.61 -5.09 -5.61
CA ILE A 19 5.47 -4.38 -5.01
C ILE A 19 5.24 -4.74 -3.53
N ASN A 20 5.76 -5.90 -3.13
CA ASN A 20 5.69 -6.46 -1.78
C ASN A 20 7.03 -6.32 -1.02
N ILE A 21 7.94 -5.43 -1.43
CA ILE A 21 9.19 -5.21 -0.66
C ILE A 21 8.88 -4.84 0.79
N GLN A 22 9.60 -5.47 1.72
CA GLN A 22 9.67 -5.07 3.12
C GLN A 22 11.13 -4.79 3.43
N PRO A 23 11.66 -3.58 3.12
CA PRO A 23 13.00 -3.24 3.54
C PRO A 23 13.10 -3.42 5.06
N TYR A 24 14.07 -4.22 5.49
CA TYR A 24 14.27 -4.60 6.89
C TYR A 24 13.04 -5.23 7.57
N GLY A 25 12.15 -5.89 6.83
CA GLY A 25 10.96 -6.56 7.40
C GLY A 25 9.99 -5.61 8.09
N GLU A 26 10.11 -4.31 7.83
CA GLU A 26 9.28 -3.30 8.45
C GLU A 26 8.00 -3.15 7.66
N TRP A 27 7.96 -2.43 6.54
CA TRP A 27 6.70 -2.02 5.93
C TRP A 27 6.67 -2.24 4.42
N THR A 28 5.52 -2.67 3.90
CA THR A 28 5.26 -2.71 2.45
C THR A 28 4.90 -1.32 1.92
N PRO A 29 5.04 -1.08 0.60
CA PRO A 29 4.47 0.10 -0.04
C PRO A 29 2.98 0.29 0.28
N LEU A 30 2.22 -0.81 0.37
CA LEU A 30 0.79 -0.79 0.70
C LEU A 30 0.54 -0.32 2.14
N MET A 31 1.31 -0.81 3.12
CA MET A 31 1.26 -0.34 4.51
C MET A 31 1.60 1.14 4.62
N SER A 32 2.65 1.58 3.91
CA SER A 32 3.06 2.99 3.88
C SER A 32 1.98 3.90 3.29
N ALA A 33 1.32 3.46 2.21
CA ALA A 33 0.20 4.18 1.61
C ALA A 33 -1.02 4.22 2.55
N SER A 34 -1.29 3.12 3.24
CA SER A 34 -2.39 2.98 4.19
C SER A 34 -2.25 3.93 5.39
N ALA A 35 -1.08 3.96 6.04
CA ALA A 35 -0.83 4.84 7.18
C ALA A 35 -0.79 6.33 6.82
N ARG A 36 -0.50 6.65 5.56
CA ARG A 36 -0.51 8.03 5.04
C ARG A 36 -1.85 8.44 4.45
N GLY A 37 -2.86 7.56 4.40
CA GLY A 37 -4.16 7.89 3.81
C GLY A 37 -4.12 8.09 2.29
N ARG A 38 -3.11 7.55 1.59
CA ARG A 38 -2.90 7.80 0.15
C ARG A 38 -3.77 6.87 -0.70
N LEU A 39 -5.06 7.20 -0.83
CA LEU A 39 -6.05 6.39 -1.58
C LEU A 39 -5.64 6.08 -3.02
N ALA A 40 -5.14 7.08 -3.75
CA ALA A 40 -4.72 6.86 -5.14
C ALA A 40 -3.54 5.87 -5.23
N MET A 41 -2.65 5.89 -4.23
CA MET A 41 -1.53 4.97 -4.14
C MET A 41 -1.97 3.55 -3.79
N LEU A 42 -2.89 3.42 -2.84
CA LEU A 42 -3.53 2.13 -2.51
C LEU A 42 -4.16 1.50 -3.75
N LYS A 43 -4.96 2.26 -4.52
CA LYS A 43 -5.59 1.75 -5.75
C LYS A 43 -4.57 1.26 -6.77
N ILE A 44 -3.49 2.01 -7.00
CA ILE A 44 -2.42 1.61 -7.92
C ILE A 44 -1.75 0.34 -7.44
N LEU A 45 -1.36 0.27 -6.16
CA LEU A 45 -0.66 -0.88 -5.61
C LEU A 45 -1.53 -2.15 -5.68
N LEU A 46 -2.81 -2.05 -5.32
CA LEU A 46 -3.75 -3.16 -5.43
C LEU A 46 -3.97 -3.59 -6.89
N ALA A 47 -4.08 -2.64 -7.82
CA ALA A 47 -4.22 -2.95 -9.24
C ALA A 47 -2.99 -3.67 -9.82
N HIS A 48 -1.82 -3.51 -9.21
CA HIS A 48 -0.57 -4.18 -9.61
C HIS A 48 -0.27 -5.44 -8.76
N GLY A 49 -1.26 -5.96 -8.02
CA GLY A 49 -1.13 -7.22 -7.28
C GLY A 49 -0.43 -7.13 -5.93
N ALA A 50 -0.44 -5.96 -5.27
CA ALA A 50 0.06 -5.84 -3.91
C ALA A 50 -0.66 -6.81 -2.95
N GLU A 51 0.11 -7.56 -2.17
CA GLU A 51 -0.45 -8.50 -1.20
C GLU A 51 -0.99 -7.73 0.03
N VAL A 52 -2.32 -7.78 0.18
CA VAL A 52 -3.05 -6.99 1.17
C VAL A 52 -2.82 -7.45 2.62
N ASN A 53 -2.55 -8.75 2.78
CA ASN A 53 -2.49 -9.42 4.07
C ASN A 53 -1.06 -9.69 4.55
N LEU A 54 -0.05 -9.09 3.91
CA LEU A 54 1.32 -9.17 4.40
C LEU A 54 1.42 -8.60 5.80
N LYS A 55 2.26 -9.24 6.62
CA LYS A 55 2.50 -8.86 8.00
C LYS A 55 3.92 -8.37 8.18
N THR A 56 4.09 -7.36 9.01
CA THR A 56 5.41 -6.93 9.49
C THR A 56 5.92 -7.92 10.55
N ARG A 57 7.17 -7.78 10.98
CA ARG A 57 7.69 -8.55 12.13
C ARG A 57 6.91 -8.35 13.44
N ARG A 58 6.18 -7.22 13.56
CA ARG A 58 5.29 -6.92 14.69
C ARG A 58 3.85 -7.40 14.48
N GLY A 59 3.56 -8.09 13.38
CA GLY A 59 2.22 -8.55 13.03
C GLY A 59 1.29 -7.48 12.46
N GLU A 60 1.81 -6.29 12.14
CA GLU A 60 1.02 -5.20 11.56
C GLU A 60 0.67 -5.52 10.10
N THR A 61 -0.53 -5.15 9.65
CA THR A 61 -0.98 -5.26 8.25
C THR A 61 -1.27 -3.87 7.67
N ALA A 62 -1.46 -3.77 6.36
CA ALA A 62 -1.97 -2.53 5.77
C ALA A 62 -3.31 -2.10 6.43
N PHE A 63 -4.13 -3.06 6.85
CA PHE A 63 -5.39 -2.80 7.55
C PHE A 63 -5.17 -2.23 8.96
N SER A 64 -4.25 -2.80 9.74
CA SER A 64 -4.02 -2.35 11.12
C SER A 64 -3.45 -0.94 11.23
N VAL A 65 -2.71 -0.49 10.20
CA VAL A 65 -2.09 0.85 10.17
C VAL A 65 -2.94 1.89 9.43
N ALA A 66 -4.19 1.57 9.06
CA ALA A 66 -5.01 2.44 8.23
C ALA A 66 -5.31 3.80 8.86
N LYS A 67 -5.04 4.87 8.10
CA LYS A 67 -5.18 6.25 8.59
C LYS A 67 -6.63 6.67 8.87
N ASN A 68 -7.58 6.21 8.06
CA ASN A 68 -8.97 6.66 8.10
C ASN A 68 -9.95 5.57 7.61
N LYS A 69 -11.26 5.84 7.78
CA LYS A 69 -12.33 4.91 7.40
C LYS A 69 -12.34 4.58 5.91
N GLU A 70 -11.98 5.52 5.03
CA GLU A 70 -11.96 5.28 3.58
C GLU A 70 -10.89 4.25 3.20
N VAL A 71 -9.71 4.34 3.79
CA VAL A 71 -8.64 3.34 3.60
C VAL A 71 -9.08 1.97 4.12
N ILE A 72 -9.71 1.92 5.29
CA ILE A 72 -10.24 0.68 5.88
C ILE A 72 -11.24 0.01 4.92
N GLN A 73 -12.19 0.77 4.38
CA GLN A 73 -13.20 0.23 3.45
C GLN A 73 -12.56 -0.27 2.14
N LEU A 74 -11.60 0.48 1.61
CA LEU A 74 -10.89 0.10 0.39
C LEU A 74 -10.09 -1.19 0.59
N LEU A 75 -9.35 -1.32 1.70
CA LEU A 75 -8.59 -2.52 2.03
C LEU A 75 -9.51 -3.71 2.31
N LYS A 76 -10.63 -3.50 3.02
CA LYS A 76 -11.64 -4.54 3.27
C LYS A 76 -12.23 -5.08 1.96
N GLY A 77 -12.56 -4.18 1.02
CA GLY A 77 -13.01 -4.57 -0.33
C GLY A 77 -11.96 -5.32 -1.14
N ALA A 78 -10.68 -5.11 -0.85
CA ALA A 78 -9.56 -5.82 -1.46
C ALA A 78 -9.22 -7.16 -0.75
N GLY A 79 -10.03 -7.61 0.21
CA GLY A 79 -9.80 -8.87 0.93
C GLY A 79 -8.82 -8.77 2.11
N ALA A 80 -8.62 -7.56 2.66
CA ALA A 80 -7.89 -7.38 3.91
C ALA A 80 -8.62 -8.04 5.08
N ARG A 81 -7.88 -8.72 5.95
CA ARG A 81 -8.37 -9.38 7.17
C ARG A 81 -7.38 -9.23 8.32
#